data_AF-A0A1G1XWV3-F1
#
_entry.id   AF-A0A1G1XWV3-F1
#
_cell.length_a   1.000
_cell.length_b   1.000
_cell.length_c   1.000
_cell.angle_alpha   90.00
_cell.angle_beta   90.00
_cell.angle_gamma   90.00
#
_symmetry.space_group_name_H-M   'P 1'
#
loop_
_entity.id
_entity.type
_entity.pdbx_description
1 polymer ?
#
loop_
_entity_poly.entity_id
_entity_poly.type
_entity_poly.pdbx_seq_one_letter_code
_entity_poly.pdbx_strand_id
1 'polypeptide(L)'
;MSQDDVLGKITRRWWEVLRRVMEGTLNPDAVATAFQQIAEGTQDMLPTEMTVGNRTYKILGFLRGDEKSVIDHTMVERAKEMNANLGEDDGQFLLDNQQDIPVALGGGKVVFVFTDWHEPYDPSLVDCVRWRDDRWVQYWRWLDYGWGGHGRVLRRK
;
A
#
# COMPACT_ATOMS: atom_id res chain seq x y z
N MET A 1 20.32 1.60 -20.12
CA MET A 1 19.24 1.88 -21.10
C MET A 1 19.31 3.36 -21.45
N SER A 2 19.45 3.72 -22.72
CA SER A 2 19.41 5.12 -23.19
C SER A 2 17.99 5.66 -23.04
N GLN A 3 17.84 6.97 -22.77
CA GLN A 3 16.53 7.65 -22.70
C GLN A 3 15.72 7.46 -24.00
N ASP A 4 16.39 7.29 -25.14
CA ASP A 4 15.75 7.04 -26.45
C ASP A 4 15.02 5.70 -26.51
N ASP A 5 15.50 4.68 -25.79
CA ASP A 5 14.87 3.35 -25.76
C ASP A 5 13.58 3.36 -24.92
N VAL A 6 13.51 4.23 -23.91
CA VAL A 6 12.33 4.39 -23.05
C VAL A 6 11.22 5.12 -23.82
N LEU A 7 11.55 6.23 -24.49
CA LEU A 7 10.59 6.97 -25.31
C LEU A 7 10.04 6.11 -26.46
N GLY A 8 10.90 5.35 -27.15
CA GLY A 8 10.45 4.46 -28.23
C GLY A 8 9.52 3.32 -27.77
N LYS A 9 9.64 2.86 -26.52
CA LYS A 9 8.71 1.87 -25.92
C LYS A 9 7.36 2.51 -25.57
N ILE A 10 7.38 3.72 -25.04
CA ILE A 10 6.16 4.48 -24.71
C ILE A 10 5.37 4.78 -25.98
N THR A 11 6.01 5.30 -27.03
CA THR A 11 5.35 5.62 -28.30
C THR A 11 4.66 4.41 -28.93
N ARG A 12 5.30 3.24 -28.91
CA ARG A 12 4.71 2.00 -29.43
C ARG A 12 3.46 1.55 -28.65
N ARG A 13 3.52 1.62 -27.32
CA ARG A 13 2.35 1.33 -26.48
C ARG A 13 1.23 2.34 -26.69
N TRP A 14 1.57 3.60 -26.93
CA TRP A 14 0.57 4.64 -27.17
C TRP A 14 -0.16 4.39 -28.50
N TRP A 15 0.55 4.04 -29.56
CA TRP A 15 -0.09 3.68 -30.82
C TRP A 15 -1.07 2.51 -30.70
N GLU A 16 -0.74 1.52 -29.88
CA GLU A 16 -1.59 0.35 -29.65
C GLU A 16 -2.89 0.70 -28.89
N VAL A 17 -2.80 1.57 -27.88
CA VAL A 17 -3.98 2.04 -27.15
C VAL A 17 -4.89 2.87 -28.05
N LEU A 18 -4.33 3.79 -28.86
CA LEU A 18 -5.10 4.59 -29.82
C LEU A 18 -5.80 3.71 -30.87
N ARG A 19 -5.08 2.72 -31.41
CA ARG A 19 -5.64 1.75 -32.37
C ARG A 19 -6.88 1.07 -31.81
N ARG A 20 -6.81 0.56 -30.58
CA ARG A 20 -7.93 -0.15 -29.93
C ARG A 20 -9.12 0.75 -29.62
N VAL A 21 -8.90 2.02 -29.29
CA VAL A 21 -9.96 3.02 -29.12
C VAL A 21 -10.66 3.27 -30.46
N MET A 22 -9.90 3.44 -31.55
CA MET A 22 -10.47 3.61 -32.89
C MET A 22 -11.24 2.38 -33.37
N GLU A 23 -10.80 1.18 -33.00
CA GLU A 23 -11.49 -0.09 -33.28
C GLU A 23 -12.70 -0.35 -32.38
N GLY A 24 -12.97 0.52 -31.39
CA GLY A 24 -14.07 0.38 -30.44
C GLY A 24 -13.88 -0.75 -29.41
N THR A 25 -12.69 -1.36 -29.35
CA THR A 25 -12.36 -2.42 -28.37
C THR A 25 -11.91 -1.87 -27.01
N LEU A 26 -11.75 -0.55 -26.91
CA LEU A 26 -11.45 0.18 -25.69
C LEU A 26 -12.38 1.40 -25.59
N ASN A 27 -12.94 1.63 -24.41
CA ASN A 27 -13.79 2.79 -24.16
C ASN A 27 -12.91 4.07 -24.09
N PRO A 28 -13.15 5.07 -24.96
CA PRO A 28 -12.38 6.31 -24.98
C PRO A 28 -12.42 7.10 -23.66
N ASP A 29 -13.56 7.10 -22.95
CA ASP A 29 -13.72 7.85 -21.69
C ASP A 29 -12.89 7.23 -20.55
N ALA A 30 -12.83 5.89 -20.51
CA ALA A 30 -12.00 5.16 -19.56
C ALA A 30 -10.50 5.41 -19.82
N VAL A 31 -10.10 5.47 -21.10
CA VAL A 31 -8.73 5.79 -21.50
C VAL A 31 -8.37 7.23 -21.12
N ALA A 32 -9.24 8.20 -21.40
CA ALA A 32 -9.02 9.60 -21.03
C ALA A 32 -8.86 9.77 -19.51
N THR A 33 -9.71 9.11 -18.72
CA THR A 33 -9.63 9.12 -17.25
C THR A 33 -8.30 8.55 -16.76
N ALA A 34 -7.87 7.41 -17.31
CA ALA A 34 -6.59 6.80 -16.94
C ALA A 34 -5.39 7.68 -17.33
N PHE A 35 -5.40 8.32 -18.51
CA PHE A 35 -4.34 9.26 -18.91
C PHE A 35 -4.29 10.49 -18.03
N GLN A 36 -5.45 11.03 -17.67
CA GLN A 36 -5.54 12.13 -16.72
C GLN A 36 -4.95 11.72 -15.36
N GLN A 37 -5.28 10.52 -14.87
CA GLN A 37 -4.73 10.00 -13.62
C GLN A 37 -3.21 9.83 -13.65
N ILE A 38 -2.65 9.42 -14.78
CA ILE A 38 -1.20 9.27 -15.00
C ILE A 38 -0.53 10.65 -15.09
N ALA A 39 -1.10 11.58 -15.86
CA ALA A 39 -0.54 12.91 -16.11
C ALA A 39 -0.59 13.82 -14.88
N GLU A 40 -1.63 13.70 -14.06
CA GLU A 40 -1.79 14.40 -12.79
C GLU A 40 -0.97 13.77 -11.65
N GLY A 41 -0.23 12.69 -11.91
CA GLY A 41 0.54 11.96 -10.90
C GLY A 41 -0.32 11.24 -9.85
N THR A 42 -1.63 11.23 -10.02
CA THR A 42 -2.59 10.48 -9.18
C THR A 42 -2.41 8.97 -9.21
N GLN A 43 -1.63 8.44 -10.15
CA GLN A 43 -1.22 7.03 -10.17
C GLN A 43 -0.29 6.64 -9.00
N ASP A 44 0.29 7.62 -8.28
CA ASP A 44 1.11 7.39 -7.07
C ASP A 44 0.29 7.41 -5.75
N MET A 45 -1.00 7.71 -5.79
CA MET A 45 -1.84 7.62 -4.59
C MET A 45 -2.29 6.18 -4.39
N LEU A 46 -1.51 5.46 -3.58
CA LEU A 46 -1.95 4.21 -2.98
C LEU A 46 -3.36 4.38 -2.38
N PRO A 47 -4.24 3.39 -2.52
CA PRO A 47 -5.59 3.50 -1.98
C PRO A 47 -5.52 3.82 -0.49
N THR A 48 -6.35 4.77 -0.05
CA THR A 48 -6.42 5.22 1.35
C THR A 48 -7.39 4.37 2.17
N GLU A 49 -8.12 3.46 1.53
CA GLU A 49 -9.07 2.54 2.14
C GLU A 49 -9.06 1.21 1.40
N MET A 50 -9.39 0.12 2.09
CA MET A 50 -9.57 -1.20 1.51
C MET A 50 -10.67 -1.97 2.23
N THR A 51 -11.35 -2.86 1.50
CA THR A 51 -12.30 -3.82 2.07
C THR A 51 -11.74 -5.21 1.85
N VAL A 52 -11.68 -6.00 2.91
CA VAL A 52 -11.17 -7.38 2.91
C VAL A 52 -12.25 -8.23 3.57
N GLY A 53 -12.76 -9.25 2.88
CA GLY A 53 -13.95 -9.98 3.30
C GLY A 53 -15.10 -9.04 3.69
N ASN A 54 -15.48 -9.07 4.97
CA ASN A 54 -16.53 -8.22 5.56
C ASN A 54 -16.00 -7.04 6.39
N ARG A 55 -14.70 -6.75 6.37
CA ARG A 55 -14.07 -5.68 7.16
C ARG A 55 -13.55 -4.58 6.25
N THR A 56 -13.82 -3.32 6.61
CA THR A 56 -13.31 -2.15 5.88
C THR A 56 -12.31 -1.40 6.74
N TYR A 57 -11.16 -1.08 6.14
CA TYR A 57 -10.04 -0.43 6.78
C TYR A 57 -9.71 0.89 6.10
N LYS A 58 -9.39 1.91 6.89
CA LYS A 58 -8.62 3.06 6.43
C LYS A 58 -7.13 2.76 6.55
N ILE A 59 -6.38 3.16 5.53
CA ILE A 59 -4.93 3.01 5.42
C ILE A 59 -4.31 4.36 5.74
N LEU A 60 -3.57 4.44 6.85
CA LEU A 60 -3.07 5.69 7.40
C LEU A 60 -1.54 5.70 7.49
N GLY A 61 -0.95 6.87 7.23
CA GLY A 61 0.44 7.15 7.57
C GLY A 61 0.55 7.72 8.98
N PHE A 62 1.65 7.45 9.66
CA PHE A 62 1.96 7.98 11.00
C PHE A 62 3.03 9.09 10.99
N LEU A 63 3.66 9.35 9.84
CA LEU A 63 4.61 10.46 9.66
C LEU A 63 3.86 11.79 9.55
N ARG A 64 4.45 12.84 10.09
CA ARG A 64 3.90 14.20 10.09
C ARG A 64 4.88 15.15 9.39
N GLY A 65 4.34 16.15 8.69
CA GLY A 65 5.15 17.16 8.02
C GLY A 65 6.16 16.56 7.05
N ASP A 66 7.44 16.88 7.26
CA ASP A 66 8.58 16.46 6.46
C ASP A 66 9.39 15.31 7.10
N GLU A 67 8.85 14.67 8.14
CA GLU A 67 9.48 13.52 8.78
C GLU A 67 9.72 12.38 7.78
N LYS A 68 10.97 11.88 7.73
CA LYS A 68 11.35 10.74 6.89
C LYS A 68 11.17 9.40 7.59
N SER A 69 11.28 9.41 8.91
CA SER A 69 11.11 8.25 9.78
C SER A 69 10.83 8.67 11.21
N VAL A 70 10.13 7.82 11.97
CA VAL A 70 9.98 7.95 13.42
C VAL A 70 10.43 6.67 14.11
N ILE A 71 10.81 6.79 15.38
CA ILE A 71 11.09 5.64 16.24
C ILE A 71 9.79 5.05 16.80
N ASP A 72 9.90 3.85 17.34
CA ASP A 72 8.81 3.02 17.84
C ASP A 72 7.70 3.77 18.60
N HIS A 73 8.01 4.23 19.81
CA HIS A 73 7.00 4.75 20.72
C HIS A 73 6.21 5.88 20.08
N THR A 74 6.86 6.70 19.25
CA THR A 74 6.21 7.77 18.48
C THR A 74 5.23 7.21 17.45
N MET A 75 5.58 6.14 16.74
CA MET A 75 4.69 5.47 15.79
C MET A 75 3.48 4.84 16.50
N VAL A 76 3.71 4.13 17.62
CA VAL A 76 2.65 3.49 18.42
C VAL A 76 1.70 4.51 19.05
N GLU A 77 2.23 5.58 19.63
CA GLU A 77 1.42 6.68 20.18
C GLU A 77 0.53 7.30 19.11
N ARG A 78 1.09 7.60 17.94
CA ARG A 78 0.32 8.17 16.83
C ARG A 78 -0.70 7.19 16.26
N ALA A 79 -0.39 5.90 16.21
CA ALA A 79 -1.35 4.87 15.83
C ALA A 79 -2.54 4.88 16.80
N LYS A 80 -2.29 4.94 18.12
CA LYS A 80 -3.35 5.05 19.14
C LYS A 80 -4.16 6.35 19.02
N GLU A 81 -3.51 7.49 18.82
CA GLU A 81 -4.18 8.79 18.59
C GLU A 81 -5.14 8.75 17.38
N MET A 82 -4.79 7.98 16.34
CA MET A 82 -5.61 7.81 15.15
C MET A 82 -6.66 6.71 15.28
N ASN A 83 -6.69 5.97 16.39
CA ASN A 83 -7.44 4.72 16.57
C ASN A 83 -7.08 3.66 15.51
N ALA A 84 -5.80 3.56 15.19
CA ALA A 84 -5.22 2.71 14.16
C ALA A 84 -4.23 1.68 14.72
N ASN A 85 -4.43 1.27 15.97
CA ASN A 85 -3.59 0.34 16.71
C ASN A 85 -4.18 -1.09 16.71
N LEU A 86 -4.46 -1.63 15.53
CA LEU A 86 -5.04 -2.97 15.42
C LEU A 86 -4.05 -4.05 15.86
N GLY A 87 -4.59 -5.18 16.33
CA GLY A 87 -3.85 -6.32 16.85
C GLY A 87 -4.05 -7.60 16.04
N GLU A 88 -3.82 -8.73 16.68
CA GLU A 88 -3.78 -10.08 16.07
C GLU A 88 -5.04 -10.44 15.26
N ASP A 89 -6.24 -10.18 15.78
CA ASP A 89 -7.49 -10.53 15.10
C ASP A 89 -7.59 -9.91 13.69
N ASP A 90 -7.26 -8.63 13.54
CA ASP A 90 -7.32 -7.97 12.24
C ASP A 90 -6.15 -8.36 11.33
N GLY A 91 -4.95 -8.55 11.91
CA GLY A 91 -3.77 -8.98 11.16
C GLY A 91 -3.90 -10.38 10.59
N GLN A 92 -4.36 -11.34 11.39
CA GLN A 92 -4.63 -12.70 10.92
C GLN A 92 -5.79 -12.72 9.91
N PHE A 93 -6.85 -11.95 10.15
CA PHE A 93 -7.97 -11.84 9.21
C PHE A 93 -7.53 -11.34 7.83
N LEU A 94 -6.60 -10.37 7.79
CA LEU A 94 -5.99 -9.88 6.55
C LEU A 94 -5.20 -10.97 5.82
N LEU A 95 -4.44 -11.79 6.53
CA LEU A 95 -3.68 -12.90 5.95
C LEU A 95 -4.59 -14.01 5.39
N ASP A 96 -5.66 -14.33 6.11
CA ASP A 96 -6.64 -15.35 5.73
C ASP A 96 -7.47 -14.94 4.50
N ASN A 97 -7.63 -13.64 4.28
CA ASN A 97 -8.41 -13.05 3.18
C ASN A 97 -7.54 -12.23 2.22
N GLN A 98 -6.25 -12.56 2.12
CA GLN A 98 -5.26 -11.74 1.42
C GLN A 98 -5.54 -11.53 -0.06
N GLN A 99 -6.34 -12.39 -0.69
CA GLN A 99 -6.78 -12.26 -2.08
C GLN A 99 -7.64 -11.02 -2.32
N ASP A 100 -8.25 -10.46 -1.28
CA ASP A 100 -9.08 -9.26 -1.36
C ASP A 100 -8.25 -7.97 -1.19
N ILE A 101 -6.99 -8.09 -0.76
CA ILE A 101 -6.11 -6.93 -0.57
C ILE A 101 -5.65 -6.41 -1.94
N PRO A 102 -5.82 -5.11 -2.25
CA PRO A 102 -5.37 -4.55 -3.52
C PRO A 102 -3.88 -4.81 -3.80
N VAL A 103 -3.58 -5.50 -4.90
CA VAL A 103 -2.20 -5.82 -5.32
C VAL A 103 -1.34 -4.57 -5.52
N ALA A 104 -1.96 -3.42 -5.86
CA ALA A 104 -1.27 -2.13 -5.97
C ALA A 104 -0.57 -1.71 -4.65
N LEU A 105 -1.10 -2.10 -3.49
CA LEU A 105 -0.46 -1.85 -2.19
C LEU A 105 0.83 -2.67 -2.04
N GLY A 106 0.82 -3.91 -2.53
CA GLY A 106 2.02 -4.76 -2.54
C GLY A 106 3.10 -4.26 -3.48
N GLY A 107 2.72 -3.86 -4.70
CA GLY A 107 3.62 -3.22 -5.67
C GLY A 107 4.21 -1.88 -5.19
N GLY A 108 3.46 -1.15 -4.36
CA GLY A 108 3.89 0.09 -3.68
C GLY A 108 4.83 -0.12 -2.49
N LYS A 109 5.23 -1.36 -2.21
CA LYS A 109 6.08 -1.73 -1.06
C LYS A 109 5.46 -1.33 0.29
N VAL A 110 4.13 -1.32 0.38
CA VAL A 110 3.44 -1.05 1.65
C VAL A 110 3.75 -2.15 2.65
N VAL A 111 3.99 -1.74 3.89
CA VAL A 111 4.07 -2.63 5.04
C VAL A 111 2.96 -2.22 6.00
N PHE A 112 2.00 -3.10 6.23
CA PHE A 112 1.01 -2.91 7.29
C PHE A 112 1.64 -3.26 8.63
N VAL A 113 1.49 -2.37 9.61
CA VAL A 113 2.04 -2.53 10.96
C VAL A 113 0.87 -2.67 11.92
N PHE A 114 0.86 -3.75 12.70
CA PHE A 114 -0.15 -4.03 13.73
C PHE A 114 0.47 -3.76 15.09
N THR A 115 0.31 -2.53 15.57
CA THR A 115 1.03 -2.05 16.76
C THR A 115 0.56 -2.69 18.08
N ASP A 116 -0.57 -3.38 18.06
CA ASP A 116 -1.11 -4.14 19.20
C ASP A 116 -1.01 -5.66 18.98
N TRP A 117 -0.17 -6.09 18.03
CA TRP A 117 0.18 -7.48 17.80
C TRP A 117 1.67 -7.68 18.03
N HIS A 118 2.02 -8.24 19.18
CA HIS A 118 3.39 -8.48 19.58
C HIS A 118 3.80 -9.94 19.40
N GLU A 119 5.09 -10.15 19.20
CA GLU A 119 5.64 -11.50 19.19
C GLU A 119 5.55 -12.10 20.62
N PRO A 120 5.13 -13.38 20.77
CA PRO A 120 4.83 -13.95 22.10
C PRO A 120 5.99 -14.02 23.09
N TYR A 121 7.24 -14.00 22.61
CA TYR A 121 8.46 -14.18 23.39
C TYR A 121 9.32 -12.91 23.47
N ASP A 122 9.08 -11.94 22.59
CA ASP A 122 9.77 -10.66 22.51
C ASP A 122 8.79 -9.52 22.21
N PRO A 123 8.33 -8.79 23.24
CA PRO A 123 7.38 -7.69 23.07
C PRO A 123 7.96 -6.47 22.35
N SER A 124 9.27 -6.44 22.09
CA SER A 124 9.91 -5.39 21.27
C SER A 124 9.73 -5.60 19.76
N LEU A 125 9.14 -6.74 19.38
CA LEU A 125 8.74 -7.05 18.01
C LEU A 125 7.23 -6.80 17.85
N VAL A 126 6.87 -6.12 16.76
CA VAL A 126 5.49 -6.03 16.29
C VAL A 126 5.30 -6.82 15.01
N ASP A 127 4.05 -7.23 14.79
CA ASP A 127 3.65 -7.87 13.57
C ASP A 127 3.64 -6.89 12.39
N CYS A 128 4.15 -7.38 11.27
CA CYS A 128 4.08 -6.70 9.99
C CYS A 128 3.60 -7.64 8.89
N VAL A 129 2.71 -7.11 8.05
CA VAL A 129 2.25 -7.79 6.84
C VAL A 129 2.78 -7.03 5.63
N ARG A 130 3.53 -7.72 4.76
CA ARG A 130 4.10 -7.15 3.53
C ARG A 130 3.90 -8.06 2.34
N TRP A 131 3.95 -7.49 1.14
CA TRP A 131 3.99 -8.25 -0.09
C TRP A 131 5.38 -8.81 -0.35
N ARG A 132 5.47 -10.12 -0.62
CA ARG A 132 6.70 -10.81 -0.99
C ARG A 132 6.35 -12.07 -1.79
N ASP A 133 7.10 -12.32 -2.86
CA ASP A 133 6.97 -13.54 -3.67
C ASP A 133 5.50 -13.79 -4.10
N ASP A 134 4.86 -12.74 -4.60
CA ASP A 134 3.46 -12.71 -5.09
C ASP A 134 2.37 -13.04 -4.07
N ARG A 135 2.65 -12.83 -2.78
CA ARG A 135 1.66 -12.98 -1.69
C ARG A 135 1.91 -12.04 -0.53
N TRP A 136 0.90 -11.87 0.32
CA TRP A 136 1.08 -11.19 1.60
C TRP A 136 1.64 -12.16 2.64
N VAL A 137 2.70 -11.74 3.31
CA VAL A 137 3.37 -12.54 4.34
C VAL A 137 3.51 -11.75 5.62
N GLN A 138 3.29 -12.46 6.72
CA GLN A 138 3.62 -12.03 8.06
C GLN A 138 5.13 -12.05 8.28
N TYR A 139 5.65 -11.10 9.05
CA TYR A 139 6.97 -11.18 9.66
C TYR A 139 7.06 -10.27 10.89
N TRP A 140 7.90 -10.65 11.84
CA TRP A 140 8.19 -9.85 13.02
C TRP A 140 9.25 -8.80 12.71
N ARG A 141 9.05 -7.57 13.20
CA ARG A 141 10.02 -6.49 13.03
C ARG A 141 10.29 -5.75 14.34
N TRP A 142 11.57 -5.50 14.56
CA TRP A 142 12.07 -4.64 15.63
C TRP A 142 11.52 -3.23 15.48
N LEU A 143 10.98 -2.77 16.59
CA LEU A 143 10.47 -1.44 16.78
C LEU A 143 11.57 -0.35 16.74
N ASP A 144 12.79 -0.67 17.15
CA ASP A 144 13.91 0.28 17.30
C ASP A 144 14.62 0.70 15.99
N TYR A 145 14.33 0.05 14.85
CA TYR A 145 15.06 0.31 13.59
C TYR A 145 14.54 1.51 12.79
N GLY A 146 13.58 2.26 13.33
CA GLY A 146 12.95 3.39 12.66
C GLY A 146 11.98 2.99 11.55
N TRP A 147 10.85 3.69 11.48
CA TRP A 147 9.75 3.43 10.56
C TRP A 147 9.60 4.57 9.57
N GLY A 148 9.85 4.27 8.29
CA GLY A 148 9.76 5.23 7.19
C GLY A 148 8.40 5.25 6.48
N GLY A 149 8.31 6.06 5.43
CA GLY A 149 7.07 6.35 4.70
C GLY A 149 6.41 5.19 3.94
N HIS A 150 6.92 3.97 4.05
CA HIS A 150 6.27 2.75 3.53
C HIS A 150 5.40 2.04 4.57
N GLY A 151 5.63 2.32 5.86
CA GLY A 151 4.79 1.78 6.93
C GLY A 151 3.40 2.41 6.91
N ARG A 152 2.38 1.58 7.03
CA ARG A 152 0.98 2.01 7.15
C ARG A 152 0.35 1.33 8.35
N VAL A 153 -0.43 2.08 9.10
CA VAL A 153 -1.28 1.56 10.16
C VAL A 153 -2.73 1.55 9.66
N LEU A 154 -3.52 0.62 10.17
CA LEU A 154 -4.88 0.40 9.71
C LEU A 154 -5.86 0.83 10.79
N ARG A 155 -6.97 1.43 10.39
CA ARG A 155 -8.10 1.71 11.28
C ARG A 155 -9.36 1.06 10.73
N ARG A 156 -10.04 0.29 11.57
CA ARG A 156 -11.35 -0.28 11.24
C ARG A 156 -12.42 0.81 11.15
N LYS A 157 -13.30 0.71 10.16
CA LYS A 157 -14.51 1.55 10.05
C LYS A 157 -15.66 0.98 10.86
#